data_AF-A0A5K4F6D3-F1
#
_entry.id   AF-A0A5K4F6D3-F1
#
_cell.length_a   1.000
_cell.length_b   1.000
_cell.length_c   1.000
_cell.angle_alpha   90.00
_cell.angle_beta   90.00
_cell.angle_gamma   90.00
#
_symmetry.space_group_name_H-M   'P 1'
#
loop_
_entity.id
_entity.type
_entity.pdbx_description
1 polymer ?
#
loop_
_entity_poly.entity_id
_entity_poly.type
_entity_poly.pdbx_seq_one_letter_code
_entity_poly.pdbx_strand_id
1 'polypeptide(L)'
;MSASNILLVTGRPGIGKTTLVSHVFEELLKNGIHAVGFKTEEVRQFYSGKSARLGFDVVLFDSSRTYPRASLARIISQSSQQVQRQPRVGQYLVDISSFESLAIPCLQSIINDLESVSSINNQRKNNLIVCIIDEIGKMELCSSKFTCLIEKLISSISNLPTNGQRDIKHPTVVLLATVPSPKRPDGTRGIPFVDRICSMKEASIIEIDVSNRDKTVQEVTERILRCKSS
;
A
#
# COMPACT_ATOMS: atom_id res chain seq x y z
N MET A 1 -6.42 -16.83 16.17
CA MET A 1 -6.87 -15.52 15.63
C MET A 1 -7.23 -15.74 14.18
N SER A 2 -8.38 -15.26 13.73
CA SER A 2 -8.72 -15.23 12.29
C SER A 2 -7.57 -14.53 11.54
N ALA A 3 -7.08 -15.11 10.45
CA ALA A 3 -6.04 -14.47 9.65
C ALA A 3 -6.65 -13.24 8.97
N SER A 4 -6.35 -12.05 9.48
CA SER A 4 -6.71 -10.80 8.83
C SER A 4 -6.03 -10.70 7.47
N ASN A 5 -6.81 -10.55 6.41
CA ASN A 5 -6.31 -10.29 5.06
C ASN A 5 -5.96 -8.82 4.83
N ILE A 6 -6.16 -7.96 5.83
CA ILE A 6 -5.76 -6.56 5.80
C ILE A 6 -4.73 -6.35 6.89
N LEU A 7 -3.47 -6.15 6.49
CA LEU A 7 -2.32 -5.94 7.35
C LEU A 7 -1.87 -4.49 7.22
N LEU A 8 -1.89 -3.75 8.32
CA LEU A 8 -1.52 -2.34 8.37
C LEU A 8 -0.25 -2.16 9.20
N VAL A 9 0.83 -1.74 8.58
CA VAL A 9 2.09 -1.43 9.26
C VAL A 9 2.12 0.05 9.60
N THR A 10 2.34 0.37 10.88
CA THR A 10 2.43 1.74 11.37
C THR A 10 3.72 1.96 12.16
N GLY A 11 4.21 3.19 12.21
CA GLY A 11 5.41 3.51 12.98
C GLY A 11 5.85 4.95 12.75
N ARG A 12 6.79 5.42 13.58
CA ARG A 12 7.29 6.80 13.49
C ARG A 12 7.91 7.09 12.10
N PRO A 13 7.84 8.33 11.59
CA PRO A 13 8.51 8.69 10.34
C PRO A 13 10.01 8.33 10.38
N GLY A 14 10.54 7.77 9.28
CA GLY A 14 11.94 7.36 9.19
C GLY A 14 12.30 6.04 9.88
N ILE A 15 11.35 5.33 10.50
CA ILE A 15 11.63 4.07 11.20
C ILE A 15 12.02 2.89 10.27
N GLY A 16 11.64 3.00 8.99
CA GLY A 16 11.91 1.98 7.98
C GLY A 16 10.67 1.24 7.44
N LYS A 17 9.47 1.84 7.48
CA LYS A 17 8.24 1.21 6.96
C LYS A 17 8.38 0.80 5.48
N THR A 18 8.86 1.71 4.63
CA THR A 18 9.13 1.48 3.21
C THR A 18 10.14 0.35 3.00
N THR A 19 11.19 0.30 3.84
CA THR A 19 12.18 -0.78 3.81
C THR A 19 11.54 -2.12 4.17
N LEU A 20 10.70 -2.15 5.21
CA LEU A 20 9.98 -3.35 5.63
C LEU A 20 9.10 -3.90 4.50
N VAL A 21 8.23 -3.08 3.90
CA VAL A 21 7.36 -3.57 2.82
C VAL A 21 8.13 -3.97 1.57
N SER A 22 9.26 -3.33 1.30
CA SER A 22 10.16 -3.73 0.21
C SER A 22 10.79 -5.10 0.49
N HIS A 23 11.23 -5.36 1.72
CA HIS A 23 11.77 -6.67 2.10
C HIS A 23 10.69 -7.77 2.04
N VAL A 24 9.48 -7.48 2.51
CA VAL A 24 8.36 -8.42 2.40
C VAL A 24 8.06 -8.72 0.93
N PHE A 25 8.03 -7.71 0.05
CA PHE A 25 7.85 -7.92 -1.39
C PHE A 25 8.91 -8.89 -1.96
N GLU A 26 10.19 -8.69 -1.66
CA GLU A 26 11.26 -9.58 -2.14
C GLU A 26 11.11 -11.01 -1.61
N GLU A 27 10.76 -11.19 -0.33
CA GLU A 27 10.52 -12.52 0.24
C GLU A 27 9.31 -13.21 -0.41
N LEU A 28 8.24 -12.47 -0.71
CA LEU A 28 7.08 -13.00 -1.41
C LEU A 28 7.45 -13.48 -2.83
N LEU A 29 8.26 -12.71 -3.56
CA LEU A 29 8.75 -13.10 -4.88
C LEU A 29 9.60 -14.38 -4.81
N LYS A 30 10.50 -14.50 -3.82
CA LYS A 30 11.30 -15.73 -3.61
C LYS A 30 10.43 -16.96 -3.36
N ASN A 31 9.29 -16.78 -2.71
CA ASN A 31 8.31 -17.84 -2.45
C ASN A 31 7.33 -18.07 -3.64
N GLY A 32 7.57 -17.43 -4.77
CA GLY A 32 6.73 -17.53 -5.97
C GLY A 32 5.33 -16.91 -5.81
N ILE A 33 5.14 -16.03 -4.83
CA ILE A 33 3.87 -15.35 -4.60
C ILE A 33 3.76 -14.17 -5.56
N HIS A 34 2.58 -14.03 -6.18
CA HIS A 34 2.30 -12.86 -7.00
C HIS A 34 1.98 -11.67 -6.09
N ALA A 35 2.90 -10.72 -6.05
CA ALA A 35 2.75 -9.47 -5.32
C ALA A 35 2.82 -8.30 -6.30
N VAL A 36 1.97 -7.29 -6.07
CA VAL A 36 1.85 -6.08 -6.89
C VAL A 36 1.53 -4.90 -5.97
N GLY A 37 1.61 -3.69 -6.50
CA GLY A 37 1.28 -2.46 -5.78
C GLY A 37 2.38 -1.42 -5.95
N PHE A 38 2.68 -0.63 -4.92
CA PHE A 38 3.74 0.37 -5.00
C PHE A 38 4.37 0.69 -3.65
N LYS A 39 5.58 1.27 -3.73
CA LYS A 39 6.25 1.95 -2.64
C LYS A 39 6.38 3.44 -2.88
N THR A 40 6.56 4.20 -1.81
CA THR A 40 6.82 5.64 -1.87
C THR A 40 8.26 5.92 -1.49
N GLU A 41 9.02 6.55 -2.38
CA GLU A 41 10.43 6.86 -2.17
C GLU A 41 10.68 8.36 -2.02
N GLU A 42 11.53 8.72 -1.06
CA GLU A 42 11.96 10.11 -0.90
C GLU A 42 12.91 10.54 -2.02
N VAL A 43 12.62 11.68 -2.63
CA VAL A 43 13.52 12.34 -3.57
C VAL A 43 14.30 13.39 -2.82
N ARG A 44 15.62 13.24 -2.79
CA ARG A 44 16.56 14.12 -2.09
C ARG A 44 17.63 14.63 -3.03
N GLN A 45 18.06 15.85 -2.81
CA GLN A 45 19.19 16.46 -3.49
C GLN A 45 20.31 16.77 -2.51
N PHE A 46 21.54 16.46 -2.91
CA PHE A 46 22.73 16.67 -2.10
C PHE A 46 23.47 17.92 -2.58
N TYR A 47 23.69 18.84 -1.67
CA TYR A 47 24.43 20.09 -1.89
C TYR A 47 25.50 20.22 -0.82
N SER A 48 26.77 20.14 -1.19
CA SER A 48 27.91 20.47 -0.31
C SER A 48 27.82 19.84 1.09
N GLY A 49 27.51 18.54 1.15
CA GLY A 49 27.35 17.78 2.42
C GLY A 49 25.99 17.89 3.10
N LYS A 50 25.06 18.72 2.62
CA LYS A 50 23.68 18.82 3.10
C LYS A 50 22.73 18.09 2.14
N SER A 51 21.70 17.44 2.70
CA SER A 51 20.65 16.78 1.92
C SER A 51 19.33 17.53 2.10
N ALA A 52 18.72 17.97 1.00
CA ALA A 52 17.41 18.59 0.98
C ALA A 52 16.38 17.62 0.39
N ARG A 53 15.29 17.37 1.11
CA ARG A 53 14.17 16.58 0.57
C ARG A 53 13.42 17.45 -0.44
N LEU A 54 13.40 17.02 -1.71
CA LEU A 54 12.70 17.70 -2.80
C LEU A 54 11.26 17.20 -2.98
N GLY A 55 10.96 15.98 -2.53
CA GLY A 55 9.63 15.41 -2.71
C GLY A 55 9.60 13.90 -2.55
N PHE A 56 8.63 13.29 -3.22
CA PHE A 56 8.31 11.88 -3.13
C PHE A 56 7.91 11.33 -4.50
N ASP A 57 8.34 10.11 -4.77
CA ASP A 57 7.95 9.35 -5.95
C ASP A 57 7.17 8.11 -5.57
N VAL A 58 6.21 7.77 -6.41
CA VAL A 58 5.58 6.45 -6.39
C VAL A 58 6.37 5.54 -7.32
N VAL A 59 6.68 4.33 -6.84
CA VAL A 59 7.42 3.31 -7.58
C VAL A 59 6.63 2.03 -7.53
N LEU A 60 6.15 1.56 -8.68
CA LEU A 60 5.38 0.32 -8.75
C LEU A 60 6.25 -0.88 -8.37
N PHE A 61 5.69 -1.74 -7.54
CA PHE A 61 6.20 -3.09 -7.37
C PHE A 61 5.81 -3.91 -8.59
N ASP A 62 6.80 -4.22 -9.42
CA ASP A 62 6.64 -5.05 -10.60
C ASP A 62 7.49 -6.31 -10.47
N SER A 63 6.85 -7.47 -10.66
CA SER A 63 7.52 -8.77 -10.76
C SER A 63 8.60 -8.84 -11.84
N SER A 64 8.48 -8.04 -12.91
CA SER A 64 9.51 -7.93 -13.95
C SER A 64 10.74 -7.11 -13.50
N ARG A 65 10.66 -6.49 -12.31
CA ARG A 65 11.70 -5.62 -11.72
C ARG A 65 12.03 -4.38 -12.56
N THR A 66 11.14 -3.96 -13.46
CA THR A 66 11.30 -2.68 -14.18
C THR A 66 11.04 -1.47 -13.29
N TYR A 67 10.29 -1.64 -12.20
CA TYR A 67 9.92 -0.63 -11.20
C TYR A 67 9.56 0.75 -11.80
N PRO A 68 8.47 0.85 -12.60
CA PRO A 68 8.00 2.12 -13.15
C PRO A 68 7.84 3.18 -12.05
N ARG A 69 8.28 4.40 -12.34
CA ARG A 69 8.33 5.52 -11.41
C ARG A 69 7.51 6.70 -11.93
N ALA A 70 6.81 7.37 -11.02
CA ALA A 70 6.15 8.63 -11.28
C ALA A 70 6.29 9.60 -10.09
N SER A 71 6.23 10.90 -10.36
CA SER A 71 6.20 11.93 -9.31
C SER A 71 4.91 11.81 -8.50
N LEU A 72 5.02 11.75 -7.17
CA LEU A 72 3.86 11.88 -6.28
C LEU A 72 3.74 13.32 -5.79
N ALA A 73 4.83 13.89 -5.30
CA ALA A 73 4.83 15.28 -4.83
C ALA A 73 6.22 15.92 -4.93
N ARG A 74 6.25 17.24 -5.10
CA ARG A 74 7.48 18.05 -5.19
C ARG A 74 7.36 19.37 -4.45
N ILE A 75 8.48 19.87 -3.95
CA ILE A 75 8.62 21.27 -3.55
C ILE A 75 8.70 22.10 -4.83
N ILE A 76 7.90 23.17 -4.91
CA ILE A 76 7.98 24.11 -6.02
C ILE A 76 8.35 25.49 -5.47
N SER A 77 9.40 26.08 -6.01
CA SER A 77 9.89 27.40 -5.61
C SER A 77 9.07 28.57 -6.18
N GLN A 78 8.26 28.34 -7.21
CA GLN A 78 7.59 29.39 -7.98
C GLN A 78 6.10 29.11 -8.21
N SER A 79 5.28 30.13 -7.98
CA SER A 79 3.83 30.10 -8.15
C SER A 79 3.44 30.28 -9.62
N SER A 80 3.60 29.25 -10.45
CA SER A 80 2.95 29.22 -11.77
C SER A 80 1.44 29.11 -11.55
N GLN A 81 0.59 29.76 -12.35
CA GLN A 81 -0.87 29.66 -12.17
C GLN A 81 -1.39 28.20 -12.26
N GLN A 82 -0.74 27.35 -13.07
CA GLN A 82 -1.06 25.91 -13.14
C GLN A 82 -0.86 25.19 -11.79
N VAL A 83 0.05 25.66 -10.94
CA VAL A 83 0.32 25.13 -9.60
C VAL A 83 -0.81 25.46 -8.62
N GLN A 84 -1.64 26.49 -8.87
CA GLN A 84 -2.71 26.87 -7.94
C GLN A 84 -3.84 25.83 -7.84
N ARG A 85 -3.99 24.94 -8.83
CA ARG A 85 -5.05 23.91 -8.83
C ARG A 85 -4.64 22.59 -8.18
N GLN A 86 -3.34 22.34 -8.03
CA GLN A 86 -2.87 21.09 -7.42
C GLN A 86 -2.93 21.18 -5.89
N PRO A 87 -3.36 20.11 -5.20
CA PRO A 87 -3.43 20.12 -3.76
C PRO A 87 -2.04 20.19 -3.13
N ARG A 88 -1.99 20.82 -1.95
CA ARG A 88 -0.76 20.98 -1.17
C ARG A 88 -0.85 20.23 0.14
N VAL A 89 0.23 19.52 0.48
CA VAL A 89 0.41 18.89 1.78
C VAL A 89 1.71 19.43 2.39
N GLY A 90 1.57 20.39 3.31
CA GLY A 90 2.71 21.15 3.81
C GLY A 90 3.36 21.96 2.69
N GLN A 91 4.67 21.80 2.50
CA GLN A 91 5.44 22.47 1.44
C GLN A 91 5.39 21.74 0.08
N TYR A 92 4.75 20.58 0.00
CA TYR A 92 4.75 19.75 -1.20
C TYR A 92 3.47 19.95 -1.99
N LEU A 93 3.63 20.15 -3.30
CA LEU A 93 2.54 20.11 -4.26
C LEU A 93 2.36 18.67 -4.73
N VAL A 94 1.14 18.15 -4.66
CA VAL A 94 0.83 16.78 -5.04
C VAL A 94 0.49 16.73 -6.53
N ASP A 95 1.21 15.89 -7.25
CA ASP A 95 0.99 15.61 -8.66
C ASP A 95 0.03 14.42 -8.81
N ILE A 96 -1.27 14.71 -8.66
CA ILE A 96 -2.32 13.69 -8.76
C ILE A 96 -2.27 12.97 -10.11
N SER A 97 -2.04 13.68 -11.22
CA SER A 97 -2.09 13.07 -12.55
C SER A 97 -0.97 12.04 -12.72
N SER A 98 0.24 12.39 -12.30
CA SER A 98 1.40 11.51 -12.34
C SER A 98 1.21 10.31 -11.42
N PHE A 99 0.76 10.53 -10.18
CA PHE A 99 0.44 9.44 -9.24
C PHE A 99 -0.64 8.49 -9.79
N GLU A 100 -1.76 9.04 -10.29
CA GLU A 100 -2.87 8.24 -10.81
C GLU A 100 -2.46 7.38 -12.00
N SER A 101 -1.55 7.87 -12.85
CA SER A 101 -1.08 7.14 -14.03
C SER A 101 -0.45 5.77 -13.72
N LEU A 102 0.11 5.59 -12.52
CA LEU A 102 0.67 4.33 -12.05
C LEU A 102 -0.24 3.61 -11.06
N ALA A 103 -0.73 4.32 -10.03
CA ALA A 103 -1.46 3.69 -8.94
C ALA A 103 -2.84 3.16 -9.38
N ILE A 104 -3.55 3.87 -10.27
CA ILE A 104 -4.92 3.50 -10.66
C ILE A 104 -4.93 2.23 -11.51
N PRO A 105 -4.15 2.11 -12.61
CA PRO A 105 -4.14 0.86 -13.39
C PRO A 105 -3.68 -0.34 -12.57
N CYS A 106 -2.72 -0.13 -11.67
CA CYS A 106 -2.24 -1.18 -10.77
C CYS A 106 -3.38 -1.73 -9.89
N LEU A 107 -4.12 -0.87 -9.19
CA LEU A 107 -5.21 -1.31 -8.31
C LEU A 107 -6.41 -1.86 -9.09
N GLN A 108 -6.73 -1.27 -10.25
CA GLN A 108 -7.82 -1.76 -11.11
C GLN A 108 -7.55 -3.18 -11.61
N SER A 109 -6.30 -3.52 -11.95
CA SER A 109 -5.96 -4.87 -12.40
C SER A 109 -6.30 -5.93 -11.33
N ILE A 110 -6.02 -5.63 -10.05
CA ILE A 110 -6.29 -6.52 -8.91
C ILE A 110 -7.79 -6.67 -8.70
N ILE A 111 -8.54 -5.57 -8.75
CA ILE A 111 -10.00 -5.58 -8.57
C ILE A 111 -10.68 -6.34 -9.72
N ASN A 112 -10.22 -6.14 -10.96
CA ASN A 112 -10.74 -6.88 -12.12
C ASN A 112 -10.44 -8.38 -12.04
N ASP A 113 -9.23 -8.76 -11.57
CA ASP A 113 -8.87 -10.15 -11.30
C ASP A 113 -9.78 -10.77 -10.22
N LEU A 114 -10.14 -10.01 -9.19
CA LEU A 114 -11.10 -10.44 -8.16
C LEU A 114 -12.51 -10.67 -8.73
N GLU A 115 -13.00 -9.74 -9.54
CA GLU A 115 -14.36 -9.77 -10.10
C GLU A 115 -14.51 -10.88 -11.17
N SER A 116 -13.50 -11.07 -12.02
CA SER A 116 -13.54 -11.99 -13.17
C SER A 116 -13.47 -13.48 -12.80
N VAL A 117 -12.85 -13.87 -11.69
CA VAL A 117 -12.74 -15.29 -11.29
C VAL A 117 -14.11 -15.90 -10.94
N SER A 118 -15.13 -15.07 -10.70
CA SER A 118 -16.52 -15.51 -10.60
C SER A 118 -16.99 -16.33 -11.83
N SER A 119 -16.27 -16.31 -12.97
CA SER A 119 -16.67 -16.97 -14.20
C SER A 119 -15.70 -18.01 -14.79
N ILE A 120 -14.42 -18.11 -14.37
CA ILE A 120 -13.44 -18.92 -15.13
C ILE A 120 -12.56 -19.78 -14.22
N ASN A 121 -12.54 -21.09 -14.53
CA ASN A 121 -11.65 -22.17 -14.07
C ASN A 121 -10.15 -21.93 -14.35
N ASN A 122 -9.66 -20.70 -14.20
CA ASN A 122 -8.25 -20.40 -14.36
C ASN A 122 -7.49 -21.05 -13.21
N GLN A 123 -6.89 -22.21 -13.50
CA GLN A 123 -5.91 -22.90 -12.69
C GLN A 123 -4.64 -22.04 -12.52
N ARG A 124 -4.74 -20.84 -11.96
CA ARG A 124 -3.57 -20.16 -11.42
C ARG A 124 -3.02 -21.08 -10.33
N LYS A 125 -1.78 -21.56 -10.49
CA LYS A 125 -1.09 -22.42 -9.51
C LYS A 125 -1.06 -21.79 -8.11
N ASN A 126 -1.13 -20.47 -8.02
CA ASN A 126 -1.20 -19.71 -6.79
C ASN A 126 -2.45 -18.82 -6.80
N ASN A 127 -3.43 -19.16 -5.96
CA ASN A 127 -4.65 -18.36 -5.75
C ASN A 127 -4.43 -17.15 -4.83
N LEU A 128 -3.21 -16.90 -4.36
CA LEU A 128 -2.91 -15.78 -3.45
C LEU A 128 -2.33 -14.61 -4.24
N ILE A 129 -3.01 -13.46 -4.18
CA ILE A 129 -2.53 -12.17 -4.70
C ILE A 129 -2.26 -11.27 -3.51
N VAL A 130 -1.09 -10.64 -3.49
CA VAL A 130 -0.72 -9.68 -2.43
C VAL A 130 -0.66 -8.28 -3.02
N CYS A 131 -1.48 -7.38 -2.49
CA CYS A 131 -1.45 -5.97 -2.82
C CYS A 131 -0.64 -5.22 -1.76
N ILE A 132 0.48 -4.62 -2.14
CA ILE A 132 1.36 -3.86 -1.25
C ILE A 132 1.22 -2.37 -1.52
N ILE A 133 0.79 -1.60 -0.53
CA ILE A 133 0.59 -0.15 -0.67
C ILE A 133 1.39 0.56 0.42
N ASP A 134 2.57 1.04 0.07
CA ASP A 134 3.31 1.90 0.98
C ASP A 134 2.61 3.26 1.10
N GLU A 135 2.37 3.66 2.34
CA GLU A 135 1.83 4.94 2.76
C GLU A 135 0.43 5.24 2.20
N ILE A 136 -0.61 4.76 2.88
CA ILE A 136 -1.96 5.32 2.74
C ILE A 136 -2.01 6.59 3.61
N GLY A 137 -1.55 7.70 3.04
CA GLY A 137 -1.33 8.96 3.74
C GLY A 137 -2.06 10.15 3.12
N LYS A 138 -1.74 11.34 3.62
CA LYS A 138 -2.39 12.59 3.17
C LYS A 138 -2.13 12.89 1.69
N MET A 139 -0.97 12.48 1.15
CA MET A 139 -0.58 12.82 -0.21
C MET A 139 -1.31 11.94 -1.22
N GLU A 140 -1.33 10.64 -0.99
CA GLU A 140 -1.99 9.64 -1.82
C GLU A 140 -3.51 9.83 -1.81
N LEU A 141 -4.07 10.16 -0.64
CA LEU A 141 -5.50 10.44 -0.46
C LEU A 141 -5.95 11.80 -1.01
N CYS A 142 -5.06 12.60 -1.61
CA CYS A 142 -5.47 13.72 -2.45
C CYS A 142 -6.15 13.24 -3.74
N SER A 143 -5.89 12.01 -4.18
CA SER A 143 -6.63 11.38 -5.28
C SER A 143 -7.90 10.71 -4.75
N SER A 144 -9.06 11.24 -5.14
CA SER A 144 -10.36 10.64 -4.83
C SER A 144 -10.54 9.28 -5.53
N LYS A 145 -9.99 9.13 -6.75
CA LYS A 145 -10.02 7.85 -7.48
C LYS A 145 -9.25 6.78 -6.72
N PHE A 146 -8.04 7.09 -6.25
CA PHE A 146 -7.24 6.18 -5.45
C PHE A 146 -8.00 5.79 -4.18
N THR A 147 -8.53 6.78 -3.46
CA THR A 147 -9.33 6.56 -2.23
C THR A 147 -10.49 5.60 -2.49
N CYS A 148 -11.26 5.81 -3.56
CA CYS A 148 -12.37 4.94 -3.95
C CYS A 148 -11.92 3.51 -4.29
N LEU A 149 -10.78 3.33 -4.96
CA LEU A 149 -10.24 2.00 -5.26
C LEU A 149 -9.77 1.28 -4.00
N ILE A 150 -9.18 1.99 -3.04
CA ILE A 150 -8.84 1.40 -1.74
C ILE A 150 -10.08 0.93 -1.01
N GLU A 151 -11.16 1.73 -1.00
CA GLU A 151 -12.44 1.30 -0.41
C GLU A 151 -12.98 0.05 -1.10
N LYS A 152 -13.01 0.03 -2.43
CA LYS A 152 -13.46 -1.14 -3.20
C LYS A 152 -12.61 -2.37 -2.93
N LEU A 153 -11.29 -2.23 -2.87
CA LEU A 153 -10.37 -3.31 -2.57
C LEU A 153 -10.63 -3.87 -1.17
N ILE A 154 -10.74 -3.00 -0.16
CA ILE A 154 -11.04 -3.40 1.22
C ILE A 154 -12.40 -4.09 1.30
N SER A 155 -13.45 -3.53 0.68
CA SER A 155 -14.77 -4.16 0.65
C SER A 155 -14.75 -5.52 -0.04
N SER A 156 -13.99 -5.66 -1.12
CA SER A 156 -13.85 -6.95 -1.82
C SER A 156 -13.13 -7.98 -0.94
N ILE A 157 -12.09 -7.57 -0.20
CA ILE A 157 -11.37 -8.43 0.74
C ILE A 157 -12.28 -8.86 1.90
N SER A 158 -13.06 -7.95 2.46
CA SER A 158 -13.95 -8.22 3.61
C SER A 158 -15.18 -9.06 3.25
N ASN A 159 -15.69 -8.93 2.03
CA ASN A 159 -16.88 -9.68 1.57
C ASN A 159 -16.55 -11.07 1.01
N LEU A 160 -15.26 -11.45 0.90
CA LEU A 160 -14.87 -12.79 0.47
C LEU A 160 -15.36 -13.83 1.48
N PRO A 161 -16.05 -14.91 1.03
CA PRO A 161 -16.56 -15.95 1.93
C PRO A 161 -15.42 -16.56 2.75
N THR A 162 -15.61 -16.63 4.06
CA THR A 162 -14.69 -17.38 4.93
C THR A 162 -14.85 -18.88 4.66
N ASN A 163 -13.73 -19.62 4.77
CA ASN A 163 -13.44 -21.03 4.47
C ASN A 163 -14.55 -22.09 4.40
N GLY A 164 -15.75 -21.90 4.96
CA GLY A 164 -16.83 -22.88 5.02
C GLY A 164 -17.84 -22.90 3.87
N GLN A 165 -17.76 -21.96 2.91
CA GLN A 165 -18.78 -21.83 1.85
C GLN A 165 -18.14 -21.70 0.45
N ARG A 166 -17.11 -22.51 0.17
CA ARG A 166 -16.37 -22.48 -1.10
C ARG A 166 -16.72 -23.68 -1.99
N ASP A 167 -17.79 -23.58 -2.79
CA ASP A 167 -17.94 -24.42 -3.99
C ASP A 167 -17.08 -23.88 -5.15
N ILE A 168 -16.65 -22.61 -5.08
CA ILE A 168 -15.83 -21.94 -6.09
C ILE A 168 -14.54 -21.41 -5.44
N LYS A 169 -13.38 -21.79 -5.98
CA LYS A 169 -12.05 -21.32 -5.53
C LYS A 169 -11.81 -19.88 -6.00
N HIS A 170 -12.30 -18.90 -5.24
CA HIS A 170 -11.89 -17.51 -5.43
C HIS A 170 -10.41 -17.30 -5.07
N PRO A 171 -9.72 -16.32 -5.70
CA PRO A 171 -8.40 -15.92 -5.28
C PRO A 171 -8.47 -15.25 -3.90
N THR A 172 -7.55 -15.61 -3.02
CA THR A 172 -7.32 -14.93 -1.75
C THR A 172 -6.52 -13.66 -2.03
N VAL A 173 -7.02 -12.51 -1.59
CA VAL A 173 -6.28 -11.25 -1.68
C VAL A 173 -5.89 -10.80 -0.29
N VAL A 174 -4.60 -10.49 -0.12
CA VAL A 174 -4.08 -9.87 1.10
C VAL A 174 -3.61 -8.46 0.77
N LEU A 175 -4.12 -7.48 1.50
CA LEU A 175 -3.65 -6.10 1.48
C LEU A 175 -2.61 -5.92 2.58
N LEU A 176 -1.37 -5.62 2.19
CA LEU A 176 -0.34 -5.11 3.09
C LEU A 176 -0.17 -3.62 2.82
N ALA A 177 -0.51 -2.77 3.77
CA ALA A 177 -0.36 -1.32 3.60
C ALA A 177 0.44 -0.71 4.75
N THR A 178 1.14 0.38 4.49
CA THR A 178 1.70 1.21 5.57
C THR A 178 0.82 2.43 5.81
N VAL A 179 0.67 2.82 7.07
CA VAL A 179 -0.15 3.97 7.47
C VAL A 179 0.65 4.88 8.41
N PRO A 180 0.31 6.18 8.49
CA PRO A 180 0.91 7.08 9.46
C PRO A 180 0.72 6.60 10.89
N SER A 181 1.69 6.91 11.75
CA SER A 181 1.54 6.73 13.19
C SER A 181 0.43 7.61 13.76
N PRO A 182 -0.27 7.16 14.82
CA PRO A 182 -1.15 8.04 15.57
C PRO A 182 -0.36 9.25 16.09
N LYS A 183 -0.97 10.43 15.99
CA LYS A 183 -0.36 11.71 16.41
C LYS A 183 -1.18 12.40 17.49
N ARG A 184 -2.42 11.98 17.69
CA ARG A 184 -3.35 12.58 18.63
C ARG A 184 -3.46 11.76 19.91
N PRO A 185 -3.79 12.39 21.05
CA PRO A 185 -3.96 11.70 22.33
C PRO A 185 -5.06 10.63 22.32
N ASP A 186 -6.05 10.77 21.44
CA ASP A 186 -7.14 9.80 21.24
C ASP A 186 -6.73 8.56 20.42
N GLY A 187 -5.44 8.44 20.04
CA GLY A 187 -4.95 7.35 19.22
C GLY A 187 -5.26 7.50 17.73
N THR A 188 -5.81 8.63 17.28
CA THR A 188 -6.06 8.91 15.87
C THR A 188 -4.85 9.53 15.16
N ARG A 189 -4.84 9.38 13.84
CA ARG A 189 -3.81 9.87 12.92
C ARG A 189 -4.20 11.23 12.32
N GLY A 190 -5.48 11.57 12.43
CA GLY A 190 -6.06 12.80 11.91
C GLY A 190 -6.23 12.81 10.42
N ILE A 191 -6.48 11.63 9.87
CA ILE A 191 -6.83 11.41 8.48
C ILE A 191 -8.06 10.49 8.53
N PRO A 192 -9.29 11.02 8.40
CA PRO A 192 -10.50 10.27 8.69
C PRO A 192 -10.59 8.92 7.97
N PHE A 193 -10.13 8.88 6.72
CA PHE A 193 -10.05 7.66 5.93
C PHE A 193 -9.15 6.58 6.56
N VAL A 194 -7.95 6.96 6.96
CA VAL A 194 -6.97 6.06 7.59
C VAL A 194 -7.46 5.62 8.96
N ASP A 195 -8.02 6.54 9.74
CA ASP A 195 -8.57 6.26 11.06
C ASP A 195 -9.71 5.23 10.98
N ARG A 196 -10.56 5.33 9.93
CA ARG A 196 -11.60 4.34 9.65
C ARG A 196 -11.06 2.98 9.24
N ILE A 197 -10.04 2.92 8.37
CA ILE A 197 -9.41 1.65 7.98
C ILE A 197 -8.77 0.98 9.22
N CYS A 198 -8.15 1.77 10.09
CA CYS A 198 -7.55 1.29 11.33
C CYS A 198 -8.58 0.79 12.37
N SER A 199 -9.85 1.20 12.29
CA SER A 199 -10.91 0.76 13.22
C SER A 199 -11.70 -0.46 12.72
N MET A 200 -11.43 -0.95 11.52
CA MET A 200 -12.05 -2.15 10.97
C MET A 200 -11.62 -3.39 11.75
N LYS A 201 -12.55 -4.30 12.03
CA LYS A 201 -12.27 -5.55 12.78
C LYS A 201 -11.41 -6.52 11.97
N GLU A 202 -11.49 -6.41 10.66
CA GLU A 202 -10.77 -7.22 9.68
C GLU A 202 -9.32 -6.76 9.53
N ALA A 203 -8.99 -5.53 9.94
CA ALA A 203 -7.66 -4.96 9.86
C ALA A 203 -6.80 -5.35 11.08
N SER A 204 -5.62 -5.92 10.81
CA SER A 204 -4.59 -6.14 11.82
C SER A 204 -3.53 -5.06 11.71
N ILE A 205 -3.38 -4.27 12.77
CA ILE A 205 -2.36 -3.22 12.85
C ILE A 205 -1.12 -3.78 13.54
N ILE A 206 0.04 -3.55 12.93
CA ILE A 206 1.35 -3.91 13.47
C ILE A 206 2.15 -2.62 13.62
N GLU A 207 2.45 -2.25 14.86
CA GLU A 207 3.32 -1.11 15.15
C GLU A 207 4.78 -1.53 15.16
N ILE A 208 5.60 -0.81 14.38
CA ILE A 208 7.03 -1.07 14.27
C ILE A 208 7.87 0.03 14.93
N ASP A 209 8.97 -0.42 15.52
CA ASP A 209 10.03 0.37 16.10
C ASP A 209 11.40 -0.23 15.74
N VAL A 210 12.48 0.32 16.31
CA VAL A 210 13.84 -0.13 16.04
C VAL A 210 14.08 -1.56 16.55
N SER A 211 13.39 -1.98 17.61
CA SER A 211 13.58 -3.27 18.26
C SER A 211 12.90 -4.43 17.52
N ASN A 212 11.81 -4.15 16.80
CA ASN A 212 10.98 -5.21 16.22
C ASN A 212 10.95 -5.24 14.69
N ARG A 213 11.33 -4.16 13.97
CA ARG A 213 11.12 -4.04 12.52
C ARG A 213 11.64 -5.21 11.68
N ASP A 214 12.80 -5.77 12.04
CA ASP A 214 13.41 -6.88 11.29
C ASP A 214 12.66 -8.19 11.52
N LYS A 215 12.22 -8.43 12.76
CA LYS A 215 11.35 -9.56 13.11
C LYS A 215 9.98 -9.42 12.44
N THR A 216 9.46 -8.20 12.34
CA THR A 216 8.17 -7.93 11.71
C THR A 216 8.16 -8.30 10.22
N VAL A 217 9.29 -8.18 9.49
CA VAL A 217 9.38 -8.66 8.10
C VAL A 217 9.05 -10.15 8.02
N GLN A 218 9.67 -10.96 8.87
CA GLN A 218 9.44 -12.41 8.92
C GLN A 218 8.00 -12.72 9.33
N GLU A 219 7.52 -12.07 10.39
CA GLU A 219 6.16 -12.26 10.88
C GLU A 219 5.10 -11.95 9.83
N VAL A 220 5.22 -10.81 9.13
CA VAL A 220 4.29 -10.42 8.07
C VAL A 220 4.34 -11.40 6.91
N THR A 221 5.55 -11.78 6.48
CA THR A 221 5.73 -12.75 5.39
C THR A 221 5.09 -14.09 5.72
N GLU A 222 5.34 -14.63 6.92
CA GLU A 222 4.72 -15.89 7.35
C GLU A 222 3.20 -15.81 7.42
N ARG A 223 2.65 -14.70 7.95
CA ARG A 223 1.19 -14.48 8.00
C ARG A 223 0.60 -14.52 6.60
N ILE A 224 1.22 -13.86 5.63
CA ILE A 224 0.77 -13.86 4.22
C ILE A 224 0.87 -15.27 3.62
N LEU A 225 1.98 -15.98 3.84
CA LEU A 225 2.18 -17.33 3.31
C LEU A 225 1.17 -18.35 3.87
N ARG A 226 0.72 -18.19 5.11
CA ARG A 226 -0.34 -19.04 5.69
C ARG A 226 -1.68 -18.89 4.95
N CYS A 227 -1.95 -17.73 4.35
CA CYS A 227 -3.14 -17.52 3.52
C CYS A 227 -3.10 -18.29 2.19
N LYS A 228 -1.93 -18.79 1.77
CA LYS A 228 -1.80 -19.69 0.59
C LYS A 228 -2.32 -21.10 0.89
N SER A 229 -2.09 -21.58 2.11
CA SER A 229 -2.43 -22.94 2.53
C SER A 229 -3.89 -23.13 2.95
N SER A 230 -4.68 -22.03 2.99
CA SER A 230 -6.09 -22.01 3.39
C SER A 230 -7.02 -21.96 2.20
#